data_AF-A0A7R8ZW64-F1
#
_entry.id   AF-A0A7R8ZW64-F1
#
_cell.length_a   1.000
_cell.length_b   1.000
_cell.length_c   1.000
_cell.angle_alpha   90.00
_cell.angle_beta   90.00
_cell.angle_gamma   90.00
#
_symmetry.space_group_name_H-M   'P 1'
#
loop_
_entity.id
_entity.type
_entity.pdbx_description
1 polymer ?
#
loop_
_entity_poly.entity_id
_entity_poly.type
_entity_poly.pdbx_seq_one_letter_code
_entity_poly.pdbx_strand_id
1 'polypeptide(L)'
;RYLKKILEEHTSSEDTIALVSYLCWESRPVSCFVLNEIQAQVTSVYNYEIKCWLELLVALLSIEDSIQDFRISDALRGDNREKEGLFDFVQR
;
A
#
# COMPACT_ATOMS: atom_id res chain seq x y z
N ARG A 1 -15.06 0.42 -1.27
CA ARG A 1 -15.55 1.43 -2.24
C ARG A 1 -15.13 2.85 -1.86
N TYR A 2 -15.37 3.33 -0.64
CA TYR A 2 -14.99 4.70 -0.26
C TYR A 2 -13.47 4.92 -0.15
N LEU A 3 -12.76 4.04 0.58
CA LEU A 3 -11.29 4.15 0.73
C LEU A 3 -10.56 4.07 -0.61
N LYS A 4 -10.96 3.14 -1.48
CA LYS A 4 -10.44 3.01 -2.85
C LYS A 4 -10.59 4.32 -3.64
N LYS A 5 -11.76 4.96 -3.54
CA LYS A 5 -12.03 6.24 -4.21
C LYS A 5 -11.12 7.37 -3.68
N ILE A 6 -10.91 7.44 -2.36
CA ILE A 6 -9.95 8.39 -1.76
C ILE A 6 -8.54 8.17 -2.30
N LEU A 7 -8.11 6.91 -2.35
CA LEU A 7 -6.80 6.55 -2.89
C LEU A 7 -6.68 7.02 -4.35
N GLU A 8 -7.67 6.70 -5.21
CA GLU A 8 -7.64 7.08 -6.63
C GLU A 8 -7.71 8.60 -6.88
N GLU A 9 -8.41 9.37 -6.06
CA GLU A 9 -8.62 10.82 -6.30
C GLU A 9 -7.53 11.72 -5.68
N HIS A 10 -6.79 11.22 -4.68
CA HIS A 10 -5.94 12.07 -3.83
C HIS A 10 -4.60 11.45 -3.41
N THR A 11 -4.05 10.49 -4.16
CA THR A 11 -2.81 9.75 -3.83
C THR A 11 -1.61 10.60 -3.37
N SER A 12 -1.48 11.84 -3.84
CA SER A 12 -0.34 12.72 -3.56
C SER A 12 -0.59 13.79 -2.48
N SER A 13 -1.78 13.84 -1.89
CA SER A 13 -2.09 14.82 -0.85
C SER A 13 -1.55 14.37 0.51
N GLU A 14 -0.87 15.26 1.23
CA GLU A 14 -0.42 15.02 2.62
C GLU A 14 -1.58 14.60 3.53
N ASP A 15 -2.77 15.18 3.33
CA ASP A 15 -3.99 14.81 4.07
C ASP A 15 -4.39 13.36 3.82
N THR A 16 -4.19 12.86 2.59
CA THR A 16 -4.50 11.48 2.24
C THR A 16 -3.50 10.52 2.87
N ILE A 17 -2.21 10.87 2.88
CA ILE A 17 -1.18 10.10 3.57
C ILE A 17 -1.47 10.03 5.07
N ALA A 18 -1.83 11.14 5.69
CA ALA A 18 -2.17 11.20 7.12
C ALA A 18 -3.42 10.37 7.43
N LEU A 19 -4.48 10.51 6.63
CA LEU A 19 -5.72 9.75 6.78
C LEU A 19 -5.50 8.24 6.61
N VAL A 20 -4.78 7.84 5.57
CA VAL A 20 -4.45 6.42 5.31
C VAL A 20 -3.62 5.86 6.46
N SER A 21 -2.62 6.61 6.93
CA SER A 21 -1.79 6.21 8.07
C SER A 21 -2.63 6.00 9.33
N TYR A 22 -3.53 6.95 9.63
CA TYR A 22 -4.43 6.86 10.77
C TYR A 22 -5.37 5.64 10.67
N LEU A 23 -5.95 5.38 9.50
CA LEU A 23 -6.87 4.25 9.30
C LEU A 23 -6.17 2.89 9.36
N CYS A 24 -4.88 2.85 9.01
CA CYS A 24 -4.07 1.63 9.02
C CYS A 24 -3.47 1.34 10.40
N TRP A 25 -3.32 2.35 11.26
CA TRP A 25 -2.72 2.22 12.58
C TRP A 25 -3.44 1.16 13.43
N GLU A 26 -2.69 0.14 13.85
CA GLU A 26 -3.18 -1.00 14.65
C GLU A 26 -4.36 -1.78 14.00
N SER A 27 -4.63 -1.56 12.71
CA SER A 27 -5.76 -2.15 11.99
C SER A 27 -5.28 -3.04 10.85
N ARG A 28 -5.10 -4.33 11.15
CA ARG A 28 -4.64 -5.31 10.16
C ARG A 28 -5.58 -5.44 8.94
N PRO A 29 -6.92 -5.53 9.09
CA PRO A 29 -7.80 -5.65 7.93
C PRO A 29 -7.74 -4.45 6.99
N VAL A 30 -7.65 -3.23 7.55
CA VAL A 30 -7.55 -1.99 6.76
C VAL A 30 -6.17 -1.89 6.11
N SER A 31 -5.10 -2.15 6.86
CA SER A 31 -3.73 -2.20 6.32
C SER A 31 -3.61 -3.18 5.14
N CYS A 32 -4.14 -4.40 5.28
CA CYS A 32 -4.15 -5.37 4.18
C CYS A 32 -4.92 -4.85 2.97
N PHE A 33 -6.09 -4.25 3.17
CA PHE A 33 -6.88 -3.73 2.06
C PHE A 33 -6.14 -2.59 1.33
N VAL A 34 -5.58 -1.63 2.06
CA VAL A 34 -4.81 -0.51 1.50
C VAL A 34 -3.57 -1.02 0.77
N LEU A 35 -2.78 -1.89 1.40
CA LEU A 35 -1.57 -2.43 0.79
C LEU A 35 -1.87 -3.15 -0.53
N ASN A 36 -2.95 -3.93 -0.57
CA ASN A 36 -3.38 -4.63 -1.77
C ASN A 36 -3.79 -3.70 -2.92
N GLU A 37 -4.47 -2.58 -2.61
CA GLU A 37 -4.83 -1.59 -3.63
C GLU A 37 -3.59 -0.84 -4.12
N ILE A 38 -2.67 -0.48 -3.23
CA ILE A 38 -1.40 0.18 -3.60
C ILE A 38 -0.54 -0.74 -4.46
N GLN A 39 -0.36 -2.00 -4.05
CA GLN A 39 0.42 -2.97 -4.82
C GLN A 39 -0.16 -3.16 -6.22
N ALA A 40 -1.49 -3.28 -6.36
CA ALA A 40 -2.12 -3.40 -7.68
C ALA A 40 -1.81 -2.21 -8.60
N GLN A 41 -1.66 -1.01 -8.03
CA GLN A 41 -1.32 0.20 -8.78
C GLN A 41 0.17 0.28 -9.11
N VAL A 42 1.04 -0.14 -8.19
CA VAL A 42 2.50 -0.18 -8.40
C VAL A 42 2.90 -1.24 -9.43
N THR A 43 2.21 -2.38 -9.46
CA THR A 43 2.49 -3.47 -10.42
C THR A 43 1.78 -3.29 -11.77
N SER A 44 1.07 -2.18 -11.98
CA SER A 44 0.35 -1.89 -13.22
C SER A 44 1.27 -1.29 -14.28
N VAL A 45 1.28 -1.87 -15.48
CA VAL A 45 2.21 -1.53 -16.60
C VAL A 45 2.03 -0.11 -17.16
N TYR A 46 0.91 0.58 -16.87
CA TYR A 46 0.57 1.87 -17.46
C TYR A 46 0.26 2.98 -16.43
N ASN A 47 0.82 2.89 -15.23
CA ASN A 47 0.53 3.88 -14.19
C ASN A 47 1.42 5.13 -14.31
N TYR A 48 0.88 6.21 -14.88
CA TYR A 48 1.55 7.51 -14.99
C TYR A 48 1.83 8.19 -13.63
N GLU A 49 1.16 7.72 -12.57
CA GLU A 49 1.29 8.25 -11.21
C GLU A 49 2.06 7.30 -10.29
N ILE A 50 2.85 6.37 -10.84
CA ILE A 50 3.59 5.37 -10.05
C ILE A 50 4.39 5.97 -8.89
N LYS A 51 4.94 7.18 -9.08
CA LYS A 51 5.65 7.92 -8.03
C LYS A 51 4.75 8.18 -6.80
N CYS A 52 3.53 8.67 -7.00
CA CYS A 52 2.58 8.95 -5.92
C CYS A 52 2.20 7.66 -5.17
N TRP A 53 2.01 6.57 -5.91
CA TRP A 53 1.71 5.25 -5.32
C TRP A 53 2.89 4.69 -4.53
N LEU A 54 4.13 4.90 -4.98
CA LEU A 54 5.34 4.52 -4.24
C LEU A 54 5.53 5.38 -2.98
N GLU A 55 5.26 6.67 -3.04
CA GLU A 55 5.29 7.55 -1.86
C GLU A 55 4.27 7.10 -0.80
N LEU A 56 3.06 6.77 -1.23
CA LEU A 56 2.03 6.24 -0.35
C LEU A 56 2.41 4.86 0.22
N LEU A 57 3.03 3.99 -0.59
CA LEU A 57 3.54 2.71 -0.14
C LEU A 57 4.60 2.90 0.96
N VAL A 58 5.57 3.79 0.73
CA VAL A 58 6.61 4.10 1.71
C VAL A 58 5.99 4.63 3.01
N ALA A 59 5.02 5.53 2.92
CA ALA A 59 4.31 6.04 4.10
C ALA A 59 3.63 4.91 4.89
N LEU A 60 2.91 4.02 4.21
CA LEU A 60 2.25 2.87 4.83
C LEU A 60 3.23 1.91 5.52
N LEU A 61 4.39 1.64 4.90
CA LEU A 61 5.42 0.78 5.47
C LEU A 61 6.21 1.44 6.61
N SER A 62 6.17 2.76 6.69
CA SER A 62 6.87 3.56 7.72
C SER A 62 6.02 3.85 8.95
N ILE A 63 4.77 3.37 9.01
CA ILE A 63 3.94 3.48 10.22
C ILE A 63 4.59 2.63 11.32
N GLU A 64 5.05 3.28 12.38
CA GLU A 64 5.68 2.66 13.56
C GLU A 64 4.61 2.15 14.53
N ASP A 65 4.06 0.97 14.24
CA ASP A 65 3.07 0.30 15.10
C ASP A 65 3.36 -1.22 15.23
N SER A 66 2.54 -1.93 16.00
CA SER A 66 2.77 -3.35 16.29
C SER A 66 2.70 -4.27 15.06
N ILE A 67 2.16 -3.79 13.94
CA ILE A 67 1.93 -4.58 12.71
C ILE A 67 2.83 -4.13 11.55
N GLN A 68 3.81 -3.24 11.79
CA GLN A 68 4.74 -2.74 10.77
C GLN A 68 5.50 -3.86 10.06
N ASP A 69 6.08 -4.79 10.82
CA ASP A 69 6.82 -5.93 10.27
C ASP A 69 5.95 -6.79 9.35
N PHE A 70 4.67 -6.94 9.70
CA PHE A 70 3.72 -7.64 8.86
C PHE A 70 3.48 -6.90 7.54
N ARG A 71 3.27 -5.57 7.56
CA ARG A 71 3.11 -4.77 6.34
C ARG A 71 4.34 -4.86 5.44
N ILE A 72 5.55 -4.78 6.00
CA ILE A 72 6.81 -4.88 5.25
C ILE A 72 6.97 -6.27 4.64
N SER A 73 6.73 -7.33 5.42
CA SER A 73 6.85 -8.70 4.92
C SER A 73 5.88 -8.98 3.77
N ASP A 74 4.61 -8.60 3.95
CA ASP A 74 3.54 -8.82 2.96
C ASP A 74 3.78 -7.99 1.68
N ALA A 75 4.29 -6.75 1.83
CA ALA A 75 4.62 -5.90 0.69
C ALA A 75 5.74 -6.49 -0.17
N LEU A 76 6.80 -7.01 0.46
CA LEU A 76 8.00 -7.48 -0.22
C LEU A 76 7.85 -8.91 -0.76
N ARG A 77 7.31 -9.82 0.05
CA ARG A 77 7.25 -11.27 -0.22
C ARG A 77 5.88 -11.75 -0.70
N GLY A 78 4.84 -10.94 -0.55
CA GLY A 78 3.48 -11.36 -0.80
C GLY A 78 2.81 -12.06 0.39
N ASP A 79 1.53 -12.39 0.22
CA ASP A 79 0.69 -13.07 1.22
C ASP A 79 0.69 -14.59 0.96
N ASN A 80 0.40 -15.37 2.00
CA ASN A 80 0.05 -16.79 1.97
C ASN A 80 -1.16 -17.14 1.07
N ARG A 81 -1.81 -16.14 0.46
CA ARG A 81 -2.95 -16.29 -0.46
C ARG A 81 -2.55 -16.18 -1.94
N GLU A 82 -1.31 -16.54 -2.27
CA GLU A 82 -0.77 -16.53 -3.64
C GLU A 82 -0.67 -15.14 -4.29
N LYS A 83 -0.70 -14.07 -3.48
CA LYS A 83 -0.45 -12.72 -3.98
C LYS A 83 1.05 -12.48 -4.04
N GLU A 84 1.53 -12.14 -5.22
CA GLU A 84 2.92 -11.78 -5.49
C GLU A 84 3.31 -10.49 -4.78
N GLY A 85 4.53 -10.49 -4.23
CA GLY A 85 5.14 -9.31 -3.62
C GLY A 85 5.91 -8.47 -4.64
N LEU A 86 6.51 -7.37 -4.15
CA LEU A 86 7.37 -6.55 -4.98
C LEU A 86 8.59 -7.30 -5.52
N PHE A 87 9.11 -8.30 -4.79
CA PHE A 87 10.23 -9.10 -5.28
C PHE A 87 9.89 -9.91 -6.52
N ASP A 88 8.70 -10.52 -6.55
CA ASP A 88 8.23 -11.27 -7.71
C ASP A 88 8.01 -10.34 -8.91
N PHE A 89 7.52 -9.13 -8.67
CA PHE A 89 7.31 -8.13 -9.71
C PHE A 89 8.62 -7.60 -10.32
N VAL A 90 9.62 -7.26 -9.49
CA VAL A 90 10.91 -6.72 -9.98
C VAL A 90 11.72 -7.77 -10.75
N GLN A 91 11.46 -9.06 -10.52
CA GLN A 91 12.12 -10.15 -11.25
C GLN A 91 11.50 -10.46 -12.62
N ARG A 92 10.34 -9.88 -12.96
CA ARG A 92 9.68 -10.03 -14.26
C ARG A 92 10.19 -9.02 -15.29
#